data_AF-A0A4Z2FHD3-F1
#
_entry.id   AF-A0A4Z2FHD3-F1
#
_cell.length_a   1.000
_cell.length_b   1.000
_cell.length_c   1.000
_cell.angle_alpha   90.00
_cell.angle_beta   90.00
_cell.angle_gamma   90.00
#
_symmetry.space_group_name_H-M   'P 1'
#
loop_
_entity.id
_entity.type
_entity.pdbx_description
1 polymer ?
#
loop_
_entity_poly.entity_id
_entity_poly.type
_entity_poly.pdbx_seq_one_letter_code
_entity_poly.pdbx_strand_id
1 'polypeptide(L)'
;MGDSRERPPSPSECLQWFNIKANHSFRPVTTGHQELMDFFRALIQEAWDDVRLQLRRHLLDRLSSRGPDHPGTRRLSVPEQIRCLQQLFFLYPQSEALTYYQCLRSQSVPVLLLSALSSSPGGESGFDGLAEGFRLAVPALTRALTEELRVLSRLAEPQAVLGFLNKAYLDSVARELASLMERECEAALRDNTTLSGKIKKYSARSRATVAALCGALSLSQGLFK
;
A
#
# COMPACT_ATOMS: atom_id res chain seq x y z
N MET A 1 78.32 -48.54 -8.76
CA MET A 1 78.32 -47.73 -10.00
C MET A 1 77.56 -48.51 -11.06
N GLY A 2 76.33 -48.12 -11.35
CA GLY A 2 75.48 -48.66 -12.40
C GLY A 2 74.60 -47.52 -12.86
N ASP A 3 74.99 -46.92 -13.98
CA ASP A 3 74.53 -45.66 -14.55
C ASP A 3 73.05 -45.78 -14.97
N SER A 4 72.12 -45.23 -14.17
CA SER A 4 70.72 -45.05 -14.58
C SER A 4 70.64 -43.98 -15.65
N ARG A 5 71.01 -44.32 -16.89
CA ARG A 5 70.83 -43.47 -18.06
C ARG A 5 69.34 -43.35 -18.34
N GLU A 6 68.76 -42.26 -17.86
CA GLU A 6 67.40 -41.84 -18.20
C GLU A 6 67.26 -41.78 -19.72
N ARG A 7 66.40 -42.65 -20.26
CA ARG A 7 66.05 -42.66 -21.68
C ARG A 7 65.27 -41.37 -21.97
N PRO A 8 65.56 -40.64 -23.06
CA PRO A 8 64.79 -39.45 -23.40
C PRO A 8 63.33 -39.84 -23.65
N PRO A 9 62.37 -39.03 -23.16
CA PRO A 9 60.95 -39.32 -23.28
C PRO A 9 60.55 -39.45 -24.74
N SER A 10 59.65 -40.40 -25.02
CA SER A 10 59.12 -40.61 -26.36
C SER A 10 58.29 -39.40 -26.81
N PRO A 11 58.18 -39.14 -28.12
CA PRO A 11 57.37 -38.03 -28.63
C PRO A 11 55.90 -38.07 -28.12
N SER A 12 55.35 -39.27 -27.93
CA SER A 12 54.02 -39.48 -27.35
C SER A 12 53.91 -39.06 -25.88
N GLU A 13 54.94 -39.32 -25.07
CA GLU A 13 54.97 -38.92 -23.65
C GLU A 13 55.12 -37.40 -23.52
N CYS A 14 55.93 -36.78 -24.37
CA CYS A 14 56.04 -35.32 -24.44
C CYS A 14 54.68 -34.68 -24.77
N LEU A 15 53.94 -35.22 -25.74
CA LEU A 15 52.62 -34.72 -26.11
C LEU A 15 51.58 -34.90 -25.00
N GLN A 16 51.61 -36.04 -24.29
CA GLN A 16 50.74 -36.24 -23.12
C GLN A 16 51.06 -35.24 -22.01
N TRP A 17 52.34 -34.97 -21.78
CA TRP A 17 52.77 -34.00 -20.79
C TRP A 17 52.28 -32.58 -21.12
N PHE A 18 52.35 -32.18 -22.40
CA PHE A 18 51.78 -30.92 -22.88
C PHE A 18 50.24 -30.89 -22.75
N ASN A 19 49.54 -31.98 -23.05
CA ASN A 19 48.08 -32.06 -22.97
C ASN A 19 47.58 -31.96 -21.52
N ILE A 20 48.23 -32.67 -20.58
CA ILE A 20 47.94 -32.61 -19.15
C ILE A 20 48.17 -31.19 -18.63
N LYS A 21 49.29 -30.57 -18.98
CA LYS A 21 49.62 -29.21 -18.53
C LYS A 21 48.69 -28.14 -19.13
N ALA A 22 48.27 -28.30 -20.38
CA ALA A 22 47.29 -27.43 -21.01
C ALA A 22 45.91 -27.55 -20.34
N ASN A 23 45.44 -28.77 -20.04
CA ASN A 23 44.14 -28.98 -19.43
C ASN A 23 44.08 -28.61 -17.94
N HIS A 24 45.19 -28.69 -17.20
CA HIS A 24 45.23 -28.26 -15.79
C HIS A 24 45.53 -26.76 -15.60
N SER A 25 46.10 -26.08 -16.60
CA SER A 25 46.42 -24.65 -16.52
C SER A 25 45.30 -23.74 -17.06
N PHE A 26 44.35 -24.29 -17.81
CA PHE A 26 43.18 -23.56 -18.27
C PHE A 26 42.00 -23.76 -17.30
N ARG A 27 42.00 -23.01 -16.19
CA ARG A 27 40.71 -22.47 -15.76
C ARG A 27 40.29 -21.49 -16.85
N PRO A 28 39.10 -21.62 -17.45
CA PRO A 28 38.71 -20.66 -18.46
C PRO A 28 38.67 -19.30 -17.76
N VAL A 29 39.46 -18.35 -18.28
CA VAL A 29 39.55 -16.94 -17.83
C VAL A 29 38.15 -16.32 -17.69
N THR A 30 37.17 -16.90 -18.38
CA THR A 30 35.76 -16.58 -18.31
C THR A 30 35.16 -16.67 -16.91
N THR A 31 35.65 -17.52 -16.00
CA THR A 31 35.02 -17.72 -14.67
C THR A 31 35.23 -16.50 -13.77
N GLY A 32 36.48 -16.03 -13.64
CA GLY A 32 36.78 -14.83 -12.85
C GLY A 32 36.27 -13.54 -13.49
N HIS A 33 36.23 -13.49 -14.83
CA HIS A 33 35.60 -12.38 -15.54
C HIS A 33 34.08 -12.35 -15.33
N GLN A 34 33.41 -13.50 -15.38
CA GLN A 34 31.96 -13.60 -15.17
C GLN A 34 31.59 -13.22 -13.73
N GLU A 35 32.31 -13.72 -12.73
CA GLU A 35 32.09 -13.35 -11.32
C GLU A 35 32.26 -11.83 -11.09
N LEU A 36 33.26 -11.22 -11.71
CA LEU A 36 33.50 -9.78 -11.64
C LEU A 36 32.39 -8.98 -12.35
N MET A 37 31.91 -9.45 -13.51
CA MET A 37 30.78 -8.83 -14.21
C MET A 37 29.47 -8.95 -13.43
N ASP A 38 29.25 -10.07 -12.76
CA ASP A 38 28.09 -10.29 -11.89
C ASP A 38 28.17 -9.43 -10.63
N PHE A 39 29.37 -9.25 -10.05
CA PHE A 39 29.59 -8.30 -8.97
C PHE A 39 29.25 -6.85 -9.38
N PHE A 40 29.77 -6.37 -10.53
CA PHE A 40 29.44 -5.03 -11.01
C PHE A 40 27.96 -4.88 -11.36
N ARG A 41 27.33 -5.92 -11.91
CA ARG A 41 25.89 -5.94 -12.16
C ARG A 41 25.12 -5.78 -10.86
N ALA A 42 25.47 -6.55 -9.83
CA ALA A 42 24.82 -6.46 -8.52
C ALA A 42 25.00 -5.07 -7.89
N LEU A 43 26.22 -4.52 -7.94
CA LEU A 43 26.51 -3.18 -7.43
C LEU A 43 25.70 -2.09 -8.16
N ILE A 44 25.59 -2.17 -9.49
CA ILE A 44 24.79 -1.24 -10.28
C ILE A 44 23.30 -1.39 -9.94
N GLN A 45 22.81 -2.62 -9.75
CA GLN A 45 21.42 -2.84 -9.35
C GLN A 45 21.13 -2.26 -7.96
N GLU A 46 22.02 -2.47 -6.98
CA GLU A 46 21.88 -1.93 -5.62
C GLU A 46 21.87 -0.40 -5.64
N ALA A 47 22.82 0.23 -6.33
CA ALA A 47 22.87 1.68 -6.46
C ALA A 47 21.62 2.23 -7.18
N TRP A 48 21.12 1.52 -8.20
CA TRP A 48 19.89 1.89 -8.90
C TRP A 48 18.65 1.74 -8.02
N ASP A 49 18.59 0.71 -7.18
CA ASP A 49 17.50 0.49 -6.23
C ASP A 49 17.39 1.60 -5.20
N ASP A 50 18.52 2.10 -4.71
CA ASP A 50 18.56 3.26 -3.81
C ASP A 50 18.05 4.53 -4.49
N VAL A 51 18.50 4.81 -5.72
CA VAL A 51 18.03 5.96 -6.50
C VAL A 51 16.53 5.84 -6.76
N ARG A 52 16.07 4.65 -7.16
CA ARG A 52 14.67 4.35 -7.44
C ARG A 52 13.80 4.55 -6.20
N LEU A 53 14.28 4.12 -5.03
CA LEU A 53 13.62 4.31 -3.73
C LEU A 53 13.52 5.79 -3.35
N GLN A 54 14.60 6.57 -3.53
CA GLN A 54 14.60 7.99 -3.24
C GLN A 54 13.62 8.75 -4.15
N LEU A 55 13.65 8.47 -5.46
CA LEU A 55 12.72 9.05 -6.43
C LEU A 55 11.28 8.68 -6.11
N ARG A 56 11.00 7.42 -5.75
CA ARG A 56 9.66 6.99 -5.31
C ARG A 56 9.16 7.84 -4.14
N ARG A 57 9.98 7.97 -3.09
CA ARG A 57 9.62 8.75 -1.89
C ARG A 57 9.34 10.20 -2.25
N HIS A 58 10.19 10.81 -3.07
CA HIS A 58 10.01 12.18 -3.54
C HIS A 58 8.69 12.35 -4.33
N LEU A 59 8.40 11.46 -5.28
CA LEU A 59 7.17 11.52 -6.07
C LEU A 59 5.92 11.34 -5.21
N LEU A 60 5.96 10.39 -4.26
CA LEU A 60 4.85 10.17 -3.34
C LEU A 60 4.63 11.35 -2.40
N ASP A 61 5.69 11.99 -1.91
CA ASP A 61 5.60 13.19 -1.08
C ASP A 61 4.95 14.36 -1.85
N ARG A 62 5.36 14.56 -3.11
CA ARG A 62 4.73 15.53 -4.02
C ARG A 62 3.25 15.25 -4.22
N LEU A 63 2.87 13.98 -4.46
CA LEU A 63 1.47 13.54 -4.59
C LEU A 63 0.68 13.63 -3.28
N SER A 64 1.36 13.50 -2.14
CA SER A 64 0.79 13.57 -0.79
C SER A 64 0.43 15.01 -0.43
N SER A 65 1.28 15.96 -0.82
CA SER A 65 1.28 17.35 -0.36
C SER A 65 -0.11 17.96 -0.15
N ARG A 66 -0.56 17.81 1.11
CA ARG A 66 -1.54 18.59 1.83
C ARG A 66 -0.75 19.27 2.94
N GLY A 67 -0.02 20.33 2.61
CA GLY A 67 0.86 20.98 3.58
C GLY A 67 0.07 21.86 4.56
N PRO A 68 0.16 21.63 5.88
CA PRO A 68 -0.40 22.56 6.87
C PRO A 68 0.59 23.68 7.26
N ASP A 69 1.89 23.56 6.94
CA ASP A 69 2.91 24.41 7.59
C ASP A 69 3.67 25.38 6.67
N HIS A 70 3.31 25.50 5.38
CA HIS A 70 3.91 26.50 4.48
C HIS A 70 2.82 27.19 3.65
N PRO A 71 2.72 28.54 3.64
CA PRO A 71 1.67 29.30 2.95
C PRO A 71 1.72 29.23 1.41
N GLY A 72 2.44 28.27 0.83
CA GLY A 72 2.58 28.05 -0.62
C GLY A 72 2.24 26.62 -1.10
N THR A 73 1.84 25.70 -0.24
CA THR A 73 1.60 24.28 -0.63
C THR A 73 0.24 24.13 -1.30
N ARG A 74 0.17 24.45 -2.61
CA ARG A 74 -1.00 24.16 -3.43
C ARG A 74 -1.06 22.68 -3.72
N ARG A 75 -2.24 22.10 -3.56
CA ARG A 75 -2.56 20.77 -4.09
C ARG A 75 -2.18 20.74 -5.56
N LEU A 76 -1.41 19.71 -5.97
CA LEU A 76 -0.96 19.56 -7.35
C LEU A 76 -2.13 19.66 -8.32
N SER A 77 -1.95 20.39 -9.41
CA SER A 77 -2.90 20.41 -10.52
C SER A 77 -3.01 19.02 -11.17
N VAL A 78 -4.13 18.73 -11.83
CA VAL A 78 -4.34 17.44 -12.52
C VAL A 78 -3.17 17.09 -13.47
N PRO A 79 -2.64 18.01 -14.30
CA PRO A 79 -1.49 17.71 -15.16
C PRO A 79 -0.21 17.37 -14.37
N GLU A 80 0.02 18.01 -13.22
CA GLU A 80 1.17 17.70 -12.37
C GLU A 80 1.06 16.33 -11.72
N GLN A 81 -0.14 15.97 -11.23
CA GLN A 81 -0.41 14.63 -10.71
C GLN A 81 -0.17 13.56 -11.78
N ILE A 82 -0.65 13.80 -13.00
CA ILE A 82 -0.43 12.91 -14.14
C ILE A 82 1.06 12.72 -14.40
N ARG A 83 1.85 13.81 -14.44
CA ARG A 83 3.31 13.73 -14.65
C ARG A 83 4.02 12.95 -13.54
N CYS A 84 3.69 13.20 -12.27
CA CYS A 84 4.29 12.47 -11.15
C CYS A 84 3.99 10.97 -11.22
N LEU A 85 2.76 10.58 -11.60
CA LEU A 85 2.40 9.18 -11.76
C LEU A 85 3.06 8.54 -12.98
N GLN A 86 3.21 9.25 -14.10
CA GLN A 86 3.98 8.75 -15.25
C GLN A 86 5.44 8.48 -14.87
N GLN A 87 6.07 9.38 -14.11
CA GLN A 87 7.43 9.16 -13.59
C GLN A 87 7.47 7.94 -12.67
N LEU A 88 6.45 7.72 -11.85
CA LEU A 88 6.38 6.53 -11.00
C LEU A 88 6.22 5.24 -11.83
N PHE A 89 5.44 5.29 -12.92
CA PHE A 89 5.26 4.16 -13.85
C PHE A 89 6.49 3.89 -14.71
N PHE A 90 7.35 4.87 -14.88
CA PHE A 90 8.67 4.65 -15.48
C PHE A 90 9.60 3.89 -14.53
N LEU A 91 9.50 4.14 -13.22
CA LEU A 91 10.36 3.51 -12.21
C LEU A 91 9.90 2.10 -11.80
N TYR A 92 8.60 1.84 -11.83
CA TYR A 92 8.01 0.59 -11.35
C TYR A 92 6.92 0.07 -12.30
N PRO A 93 6.64 -1.24 -12.30
CA PRO A 93 5.45 -1.79 -12.94
C PRO A 93 4.19 -1.03 -12.49
N GLN A 94 3.26 -0.84 -13.42
CA GLN A 94 2.06 -0.04 -13.18
C GLN A 94 1.25 -0.52 -11.96
N SER A 95 1.13 -1.83 -11.76
CA SER A 95 0.43 -2.42 -10.60
C SER A 95 1.06 -2.03 -9.26
N GLU A 96 2.38 -2.05 -9.19
CA GLU A 96 3.15 -1.69 -7.99
C GLU A 96 3.05 -0.19 -7.71
N ALA A 97 3.23 0.63 -8.75
CA ALA A 97 3.09 2.08 -8.66
C ALA A 97 1.68 2.52 -8.24
N LEU A 98 0.64 1.89 -8.81
CA LEU A 98 -0.74 2.11 -8.39
C LEU A 98 -0.95 1.69 -6.94
N THR A 99 -0.34 0.59 -6.47
CA THR A 99 -0.43 0.17 -5.07
C THR A 99 0.14 1.22 -4.12
N TYR A 100 1.32 1.80 -4.43
CA TYR A 100 1.87 2.90 -3.64
C TYR A 100 0.93 4.11 -3.59
N TYR A 101 0.34 4.46 -4.73
CA TYR A 101 -0.57 5.59 -4.81
C TYR A 101 -1.92 5.31 -4.11
N GLN A 102 -2.43 4.08 -4.15
CA GLN A 102 -3.61 3.65 -3.40
C GLN A 102 -3.39 3.81 -1.90
N CYS A 103 -2.26 3.29 -1.39
CA CYS A 103 -1.89 3.43 0.01
C CYS A 103 -1.88 4.91 0.42
N LEU A 104 -1.27 5.76 -0.40
CA LEU A 104 -1.22 7.20 -0.16
C LEU A 104 -2.63 7.83 -0.09
N ARG A 105 -3.51 7.54 -1.06
CA ARG A 105 -4.87 8.10 -1.08
C ARG A 105 -5.77 7.57 0.03
N SER A 106 -5.63 6.29 0.38
CA SER A 106 -6.41 5.66 1.44
C SER A 106 -6.22 6.34 2.80
N GLN A 107 -5.02 6.87 3.08
CA GLN A 107 -4.70 7.60 4.31
C GLN A 107 -5.40 8.97 4.39
N SER A 108 -5.85 9.52 3.27
CA SER A 108 -6.56 10.81 3.24
C SER A 108 -8.05 10.70 3.59
N VAL A 109 -8.64 9.51 3.42
CA VAL A 109 -10.08 9.28 3.64
C VAL A 109 -10.50 9.49 5.10
N PRO A 110 -9.81 8.93 6.11
CA PRO A 110 -10.14 9.17 7.50
C PRO A 110 -10.05 10.66 7.86
N VAL A 111 -9.03 11.36 7.35
CA VAL A 111 -8.85 12.80 7.58
C VAL A 111 -10.03 13.59 7.01
N LEU A 112 -10.50 13.26 5.81
CA LEU A 112 -11.68 13.91 5.21
C LEU A 112 -12.96 13.64 6.01
N LEU A 113 -13.18 12.40 6.43
CA LEU A 113 -14.37 12.01 7.22
C LEU A 113 -14.37 12.67 8.60
N LEU A 114 -13.27 12.53 9.36
CA LEU A 114 -13.15 13.09 10.71
C LEU A 114 -13.23 14.62 10.70
N SER A 115 -12.63 15.29 9.70
CA SER A 115 -12.75 16.74 9.58
C SER A 115 -14.21 17.19 9.45
N ALA A 116 -15.02 16.47 8.66
CA ALA A 116 -16.44 16.79 8.49
C ALA A 116 -17.25 16.52 9.77
N LEU A 117 -16.95 15.41 10.46
CA LEU A 117 -17.59 15.05 11.73
C LEU A 117 -17.30 16.07 12.84
N SER A 118 -16.08 16.59 12.92
CA SER A 118 -15.72 17.64 13.89
C SER A 118 -16.26 19.03 13.55
N SER A 119 -16.76 19.24 12.33
CA SER A 119 -17.25 20.54 11.86
C SER A 119 -18.75 20.75 12.13
N SER A 120 -19.44 19.77 12.73
CA SER A 120 -20.88 19.86 12.94
C SER A 120 -21.22 20.97 13.96
N PRO A 121 -22.00 22.00 13.57
CA PRO A 121 -22.41 23.08 14.46
C PRO A 121 -23.61 22.72 15.35
N GLY A 122 -24.28 21.60 15.07
CA GLY A 122 -25.38 21.08 15.88
C GLY A 122 -24.83 20.16 16.95
N GLY A 123 -25.27 20.32 18.21
CA GLY A 123 -24.95 19.41 19.32
C GLY A 123 -25.53 17.99 19.18
N GLU A 124 -25.73 17.54 17.94
CA GLU A 124 -26.17 16.22 17.56
C GLU A 124 -25.06 15.23 17.93
N SER A 125 -25.38 14.31 18.83
CA SER A 125 -24.47 13.27 19.31
C SER A 125 -25.07 11.90 18.98
N GLY A 126 -24.25 10.86 18.98
CA GLY A 126 -24.73 9.53 18.59
C GLY A 126 -24.87 9.36 17.08
N PHE A 127 -25.84 8.53 16.68
CA PHE A 127 -26.07 8.18 15.28
C PHE A 127 -26.50 9.36 14.39
N ASP A 128 -27.25 10.33 14.93
CA ASP A 128 -27.70 11.50 14.16
C ASP A 128 -26.51 12.40 13.80
N GLY A 129 -25.61 12.65 14.75
CA GLY A 129 -24.37 13.39 14.50
C GLY A 129 -23.45 12.68 13.51
N LEU A 130 -23.40 11.35 13.54
CA LEU A 130 -22.66 10.54 12.56
C LEU A 130 -23.27 10.67 11.15
N ALA A 131 -24.60 10.59 11.03
CA ALA A 131 -25.30 10.72 9.76
C ALA A 131 -25.11 12.12 9.14
N GLU A 132 -25.23 13.16 9.95
CA GLU A 132 -25.03 14.54 9.52
C GLU A 132 -23.57 14.81 9.14
N GLY A 133 -22.60 14.34 9.94
CA GLY A 133 -21.18 14.48 9.61
C GLY A 133 -20.80 13.74 8.32
N PHE A 134 -21.37 12.56 8.06
CA PHE A 134 -21.20 11.88 6.78
C PHE A 134 -21.83 12.66 5.62
N ARG A 135 -23.04 13.19 5.81
CA ARG A 135 -23.71 14.05 4.81
C ARG A 135 -22.83 15.25 4.42
N LEU A 136 -22.15 15.87 5.39
CA LEU A 136 -21.18 16.95 5.17
C LEU A 136 -19.88 16.49 4.49
N ALA A 137 -19.47 15.23 4.70
CA ALA A 137 -18.27 14.67 4.06
C ALA A 137 -18.49 14.30 2.58
N VAL A 138 -19.71 13.93 2.18
CA VAL A 138 -20.03 13.43 0.83
C VAL A 138 -19.53 14.37 -0.30
N PRO A 139 -19.75 15.70 -0.27
CA PRO A 139 -19.24 16.58 -1.33
C PRO A 139 -17.72 16.55 -1.46
N ALA A 140 -16.99 16.48 -0.33
CA ALA A 140 -15.53 16.43 -0.34
C ALA A 140 -15.02 15.09 -0.89
N LEU A 141 -15.65 13.98 -0.51
CA LEU A 141 -15.35 12.64 -1.02
C LEU A 141 -15.64 12.53 -2.52
N THR A 142 -16.80 13.00 -2.97
CA THR A 142 -17.18 13.01 -4.39
C THR A 142 -16.21 13.82 -5.23
N ARG A 143 -15.78 15.00 -4.74
CA ARG A 143 -14.76 15.81 -5.41
C ARG A 143 -13.43 15.05 -5.51
N ALA A 144 -12.96 14.46 -4.41
CA ALA A 144 -11.72 13.70 -4.40
C ALA A 144 -11.76 12.53 -5.39
N LEU A 145 -12.82 11.72 -5.35
CA LEU A 145 -13.06 10.60 -6.29
C LEU A 145 -13.07 11.07 -7.75
N THR A 146 -13.75 12.18 -8.04
CA THR A 146 -13.86 12.72 -9.41
C THR A 146 -12.51 13.16 -9.94
N GLU A 147 -11.66 13.75 -9.10
CA GLU A 147 -10.32 14.18 -9.50
C GLU A 147 -9.40 12.98 -9.74
N GLU A 148 -9.45 11.96 -8.86
CA GLU A 148 -8.71 10.72 -9.09
C GLU A 148 -9.16 10.02 -10.37
N LEU A 149 -10.45 9.99 -10.65
CA LEU A 149 -10.99 9.45 -11.90
C LEU A 149 -10.44 10.20 -13.13
N ARG A 150 -10.38 11.54 -13.08
CA ARG A 150 -9.81 12.36 -14.16
C ARG A 150 -8.31 12.12 -14.36
N VAL A 151 -7.56 11.91 -13.27
CA VAL A 151 -6.11 11.63 -13.34
C VAL A 151 -5.86 10.23 -13.89
N LEU A 152 -6.52 9.22 -13.30
CA LEU A 152 -6.25 7.81 -13.59
C LEU A 152 -6.81 7.36 -14.94
N SER A 153 -7.93 7.94 -15.41
CA SER A 153 -8.46 7.65 -16.76
C SER A 153 -7.52 8.05 -17.89
N ARG A 154 -6.52 8.91 -17.62
CA ARG A 154 -5.48 9.29 -18.59
C ARG A 154 -4.27 8.36 -18.57
N LEU A 155 -4.22 7.43 -17.63
CA LEU A 155 -3.00 6.72 -17.24
C LEU A 155 -3.17 5.20 -17.15
N ALA A 156 -4.38 4.69 -16.98
CA ALA A 156 -4.65 3.28 -16.76
C ALA A 156 -5.96 2.83 -17.42
N GLU A 157 -6.04 1.54 -17.71
CA GLU A 157 -7.26 0.90 -18.23
C GLU A 157 -8.43 1.04 -17.26
N PRO A 158 -9.68 1.16 -17.75
CA PRO A 158 -10.86 1.40 -16.91
C PRO A 158 -11.00 0.42 -15.74
N GLN A 159 -10.66 -0.85 -15.94
CA GLN A 159 -10.73 -1.87 -14.88
C GLN A 159 -9.72 -1.61 -13.74
N ALA A 160 -8.50 -1.17 -14.08
CA ALA A 160 -7.50 -0.80 -13.08
C ALA A 160 -7.89 0.47 -12.33
N VAL A 161 -8.52 1.44 -13.01
CA VAL A 161 -9.06 2.66 -12.39
C VAL A 161 -10.17 2.31 -11.40
N LEU A 162 -11.13 1.47 -11.79
CA LEU A 162 -12.20 1.03 -10.90
C LEU A 162 -11.66 0.26 -9.69
N GLY A 163 -10.72 -0.67 -9.92
CA GLY A 163 -10.05 -1.41 -8.85
C GLY A 163 -9.33 -0.47 -7.87
N PHE A 164 -8.66 0.57 -8.39
CA PHE A 164 -8.03 1.61 -7.59
C PHE A 164 -9.04 2.37 -6.72
N LEU A 165 -10.10 2.90 -7.32
CA LEU A 165 -11.08 3.72 -6.60
C LEU A 165 -11.81 2.89 -5.54
N ASN A 166 -12.13 1.64 -5.84
CA ASN A 166 -12.72 0.74 -4.86
C ASN A 166 -11.78 0.54 -3.66
N LYS A 167 -10.52 0.19 -3.90
CA LYS A 167 -9.55 -0.11 -2.84
C LYS A 167 -9.14 1.11 -2.02
N ALA A 168 -8.91 2.25 -2.67
CA ALA A 168 -8.37 3.44 -2.00
C ALA A 168 -9.45 4.30 -1.33
N TYR A 169 -10.68 4.29 -1.84
CA TYR A 169 -11.75 5.15 -1.36
C TYR A 169 -12.94 4.37 -0.82
N LEU A 170 -13.58 3.51 -1.61
CA LEU A 170 -14.84 2.89 -1.19
C LEU A 170 -14.63 1.92 -0.02
N ASP A 171 -13.63 1.03 -0.12
CA ASP A 171 -13.25 0.11 0.95
C ASP A 171 -12.81 0.88 2.20
N SER A 172 -12.07 1.98 2.03
CA SER A 172 -11.64 2.85 3.13
C SER A 172 -12.82 3.54 3.81
N VAL A 173 -13.73 4.16 3.05
CA VAL A 173 -14.94 4.80 3.58
C VAL A 173 -15.81 3.78 4.32
N ALA A 174 -16.03 2.60 3.73
CA ALA A 174 -16.81 1.53 4.36
C ALA A 174 -16.20 1.09 5.70
N ARG A 175 -14.86 0.92 5.75
CA ARG A 175 -14.15 0.56 6.98
C ARG A 175 -14.24 1.64 8.05
N GLU A 176 -14.02 2.90 7.68
CA GLU A 176 -14.10 4.01 8.62
C GLU A 176 -15.53 4.18 9.16
N LEU A 177 -16.54 4.12 8.29
CA LEU A 177 -17.95 4.18 8.71
C LEU A 177 -18.32 3.03 9.64
N ALA A 178 -17.90 1.80 9.32
CA ALA A 178 -18.12 0.66 10.20
C ALA A 178 -17.48 0.88 11.59
N SER A 179 -16.25 1.41 11.63
CA SER A 179 -15.57 1.70 12.91
C SER A 179 -16.27 2.81 13.72
N LEU A 180 -16.82 3.83 13.05
CA LEU A 180 -17.57 4.90 13.70
C LEU A 180 -18.90 4.38 14.24
N MET A 181 -19.63 3.59 13.45
CA MET A 181 -20.86 2.94 13.89
C MET A 181 -20.64 2.02 15.09
N GLU A 182 -19.55 1.24 15.11
CA GLU A 182 -19.20 0.38 16.24
C GLU A 182 -18.95 1.20 17.52
N ARG A 183 -18.23 2.32 17.42
CA ARG A 183 -18.01 3.24 18.55
C ARG A 183 -19.30 3.83 19.10
N GLU A 184 -20.20 4.28 18.23
CA GLU A 184 -21.50 4.82 18.65
C GLU A 184 -22.39 3.73 19.29
N CYS A 185 -22.36 2.49 18.76
CA CYS A 185 -23.03 1.35 19.37
C CYS A 185 -22.50 1.04 20.78
N GLU A 186 -21.17 1.03 20.96
CA GLU A 186 -20.56 0.82 22.26
C GLU A 186 -20.91 1.94 23.26
N ALA A 187 -20.89 3.20 22.80
CA ALA A 187 -21.28 4.35 23.63
C ALA A 187 -22.73 4.22 24.10
N ALA A 188 -23.66 3.93 23.18
CA ALA A 188 -25.06 3.70 23.51
C ALA A 188 -25.25 2.52 24.49
N LEU A 189 -24.48 1.43 24.36
CA LEU A 189 -24.55 0.30 25.29
C LEU A 189 -24.05 0.68 26.71
N ARG A 190 -22.99 1.48 26.81
CA ARG A 190 -22.47 1.98 28.10
C ARG A 190 -23.45 2.92 28.79
N ASP A 191 -24.10 3.79 28.05
CA ASP A 191 -25.11 4.70 28.61
C ASP A 191 -26.33 3.93 29.14
N ASN A 192 -26.74 2.87 28.43
CA ASN A 192 -27.82 2.00 28.89
C ASN A 192 -27.46 1.22 30.17
N THR A 193 -26.22 0.73 30.31
CA THR A 193 -25.80 0.00 31.51
C THR A 193 -25.61 0.92 32.73
N THR A 194 -25.14 2.15 32.54
CA THR A 194 -25.02 3.16 33.63
C THR A 194 -26.39 3.65 34.12
N LEU A 195 -27.37 3.83 33.23
CA LEU A 195 -28.77 4.11 33.60
C LEU A 195 -29.43 2.91 34.29
N SER A 196 -29.15 1.69 33.85
CA SER A 196 -29.66 0.45 34.46
C SER A 196 -29.12 0.22 35.88
N GLY A 197 -27.93 0.74 36.22
CA GLY A 197 -27.40 0.71 37.59
C GLY A 197 -28.14 1.62 38.57
N LYS A 198 -28.77 2.70 38.06
CA LYS A 198 -29.55 3.65 38.87
C LYS A 198 -31.05 3.33 38.92
N ILE A 199 -31.59 2.61 37.94
CA ILE A 199 -33.02 2.26 37.88
C ILE A 199 -33.21 0.80 38.30
N LYS A 200 -32.98 0.53 39.59
CA LYS A 200 -33.49 -0.68 40.25
C LYS A 200 -34.89 -0.42 40.80
N LYS A 201 -35.84 -0.09 39.91
CA LYS A 201 -37.29 -0.10 40.20
C LYS A 201 -38.09 0.09 38.90
N TYR A 202 -38.77 -0.99 38.51
CA TYR A 202 -39.81 -1.09 37.48
C TYR A 202 -39.41 -0.94 36.01
N SER A 203 -39.30 -2.07 35.29
CA SER A 203 -40.15 -2.37 34.12
C SER A 203 -39.57 -3.54 33.32
N ALA A 204 -40.26 -4.68 33.33
CA ALA A 204 -39.83 -5.93 32.69
C ALA A 204 -40.13 -5.99 31.18
N ARG A 205 -40.56 -4.91 30.52
CA ARG A 205 -41.13 -4.98 29.15
C ARG A 205 -40.20 -4.58 28.00
N SER A 206 -38.99 -4.07 28.27
CA SER A 206 -38.06 -3.56 27.24
C SER A 206 -36.96 -4.53 26.79
N ARG A 207 -36.91 -5.76 27.32
CA ARG A 207 -35.79 -6.69 27.06
C ARG A 207 -35.89 -7.48 25.75
N ALA A 208 -37.09 -7.58 25.16
CA ALA A 208 -37.31 -8.42 23.98
C ALA A 208 -36.88 -7.76 22.66
N THR A 209 -36.98 -6.43 22.54
CA THR A 209 -36.73 -5.74 21.27
C THR A 209 -35.24 -5.53 20.98
N VAL A 210 -34.42 -5.31 22.01
CA VAL A 210 -32.97 -5.09 21.85
C VAL A 210 -32.22 -6.39 21.54
N ALA A 211 -32.65 -7.51 22.11
CA ALA A 211 -32.08 -8.82 21.80
C ALA A 211 -32.32 -9.24 20.33
N ALA A 212 -33.45 -8.81 19.75
CA ALA A 212 -33.78 -9.10 18.35
C ALA A 212 -32.90 -8.31 17.36
N LEU A 213 -32.49 -7.08 17.70
CA LEU A 213 -31.62 -6.25 16.85
C LEU A 213 -30.16 -6.71 16.86
N CYS A 214 -29.62 -7.10 18.02
CA CYS A 214 -28.28 -7.70 18.07
C CYS A 214 -28.21 -9.05 17.36
N GLY A 215 -29.25 -9.90 17.47
CA GLY A 215 -29.31 -11.18 16.76
C GLY A 215 -29.33 -11.04 15.23
N ALA A 216 -29.96 -9.99 14.71
CA ALA A 216 -30.03 -9.73 13.26
C ALA A 216 -28.68 -9.30 12.66
N LEU A 217 -27.86 -8.55 13.41
CA LEU A 217 -26.52 -8.13 12.98
C LEU A 217 -25.51 -9.30 12.98
N SER A 218 -25.68 -10.29 13.87
CA SER A 218 -24.84 -11.49 13.89
C SER A 218 -25.17 -12.46 12.73
N LEU A 219 -26.41 -12.46 12.24
CA LEU A 219 -26.83 -13.31 11.11
C LEU A 219 -26.37 -12.77 9.75
N SER A 220 -26.18 -11.45 9.58
CA SER A 220 -25.68 -10.90 8.31
C SER A 220 -24.17 -11.11 8.11
N GLN A 221 -23.39 -11.31 9.18
CA GLN A 221 -21.97 -11.65 9.09
C GLN A 221 -21.72 -13.14 8.79
N GLY A 222 -22.73 -14.00 8.95
CA GLY A 222 -22.65 -15.44 8.64
C GLY A 222 -23.04 -15.81 7.21
N LEU A 223 -23.61 -14.90 6.42
CA LEU A 223 -24.13 -15.18 5.07
C LEU A 223 -23.19 -14.76 3.92
N PHE A 224 -21.96 -14.33 4.24
CA PHE A 224 -20.89 -14.03 3.28
C PHE A 224 -19.62 -14.83 3.64
N LYS A 225 -19.76 -16.15 3.71
CA LYS A 225 -18.66 -17.11 3.52
C LYS A 225 -18.99 -18.00 2.33
#